data_AF-W6MD75-F1
#
_entry.id   AF-W6MD75-F1
#
_cell.length_a   1.000
_cell.length_b   1.000
_cell.length_c   1.000
_cell.angle_alpha   90.00
_cell.angle_beta   90.00
_cell.angle_gamma   90.00
#
_symmetry.space_group_name_H-M   'P 1'
#
loop_
_entity.id
_entity.type
_entity.pdbx_description
1 polymer ?
#
loop_
_entity_poly.entity_id
_entity_poly.type
_entity_poly.pdbx_seq_one_letter_code
_entity_poly.pdbx_strand_id
1 'polypeptide(L)'
;MVRGAECRLKRKLLGMRGDHGADGEADDRTAGHPLRRFAEFGILPGYEFPNEPCTLRLRNDPHEEDPIALERRFGIAQYQPNASVHARGHRWRVVGLDNASPWNPQSPHPDWVYVRCGDCDLCYAVQQHGYCPRCRSTTIPVNDQRGLPGHEFGGFIAIRDDTPVLEEEDRYALAALVSCHPQWNGRCIHRFRLSTGWNAELREEEEIRWLNEWKPASAAEREAGAPQLHENAHGFYLCPVCGRDLKMPEDQNASQRGGRSRSRQTEQNDPYGHTRECLQRGQPPQVLAITARLLATTLRLIVTLPPDWEAEDYQRWGYSLGYALRTGMRHLFMLDGSELEFELEPMWKIREPAPHWKGMLTFIDTAVGGSGFLERAAAQFHQVAAQAMDHLDHVDCESACYRCLKSYNNQRHHQHLQWPLILPDLEHLSQSAPVTLETEKSVQDDPKPWLEAYAAGVSSPLELKFLRQFEQYGLPVDKQVPVAANAGEHPISVADFVVVYLI
;
A
#
# COMPACT_ATOMS: atom_id res chain seq x y z
N MET A 1 -19.83 -33.26 28.88
CA MET A 1 -20.40 -32.02 29.45
C MET A 1 -20.19 -30.78 28.56
N VAL A 2 -19.11 -30.68 27.76
CA VAL A 2 -18.79 -29.49 26.95
C VAL A 2 -19.81 -29.19 25.83
N ARG A 3 -20.30 -30.21 25.10
CA ARG A 3 -21.30 -30.04 24.02
C ARG A 3 -22.66 -29.47 24.48
N GLY A 4 -23.03 -29.68 25.75
CA GLY A 4 -24.30 -29.20 26.31
C GLY A 4 -24.27 -27.69 26.62
N ALA A 5 -23.10 -27.16 27.00
CA ALA A 5 -22.93 -25.74 27.28
C ALA A 5 -22.94 -24.89 26.00
N GLU A 6 -22.32 -25.40 24.93
CA GLU A 6 -22.23 -24.74 23.64
C GLU A 6 -23.60 -24.59 22.95
N CYS A 7 -24.42 -25.63 22.96
CA CYS A 7 -25.80 -25.58 22.45
C CYS A 7 -26.70 -24.63 23.27
N ARG A 8 -26.44 -24.50 24.59
CA ARG A 8 -27.21 -23.62 25.47
C ARG A 8 -26.86 -22.15 25.26
N LEU A 9 -25.59 -21.86 24.99
CA LEU A 9 -25.12 -20.51 24.65
C LEU A 9 -25.66 -20.05 23.28
N LYS A 10 -25.60 -20.91 22.25
CA LYS A 10 -26.18 -20.62 20.92
C LYS A 10 -27.68 -20.33 20.98
N ARG A 11 -28.46 -21.12 21.73
CA ARG A 11 -29.90 -20.87 21.91
C ARG A 11 -30.18 -19.56 22.66
N LYS A 12 -29.38 -19.23 23.68
CA LYS A 12 -29.46 -17.94 24.39
C LYS A 12 -29.10 -16.75 23.49
N LEU A 13 -28.11 -16.89 22.63
CA LEU A 13 -27.70 -15.86 21.66
C LEU A 13 -28.75 -15.59 20.58
N LEU A 14 -29.48 -16.62 20.14
CA LEU A 14 -30.45 -16.52 19.04
C LEU A 14 -31.91 -16.41 19.49
N GLY A 15 -32.19 -16.39 20.80
CA GLY A 15 -33.56 -16.29 21.32
C GLY A 15 -34.42 -17.54 21.13
N MET A 16 -33.80 -18.70 20.91
CA MET A 16 -34.51 -19.95 20.69
C MET A 16 -34.94 -20.56 22.03
N ARG A 17 -36.19 -21.03 22.12
CA ARG A 17 -36.75 -21.65 23.33
C ARG A 17 -35.97 -22.90 23.74
N GLY A 18 -35.83 -23.10 25.05
CA GLY A 18 -35.37 -24.38 25.62
C GLY A 18 -36.55 -25.37 25.75
N ASP A 19 -36.25 -26.66 25.77
CA ASP A 19 -37.22 -27.78 25.74
C ASP A 19 -38.10 -27.95 27.00
N HIS A 20 -38.17 -26.96 27.89
CA HIS A 20 -38.92 -27.08 29.13
C HIS A 20 -39.80 -25.84 29.37
N GLY A 21 -41.13 -26.04 29.30
CA GLY A 21 -42.13 -25.12 29.84
C GLY A 21 -43.17 -24.68 28.80
N ALA A 22 -44.30 -25.39 28.77
CA ALA A 22 -45.53 -24.91 28.19
C ALA A 22 -46.24 -24.01 29.22
N ASP A 23 -46.13 -22.69 29.07
CA ASP A 23 -47.16 -21.74 29.51
C ASP A 23 -46.84 -20.32 29.03
N GLY A 24 -47.87 -19.62 28.57
CA GLY A 24 -48.05 -18.15 28.61
C GLY A 24 -47.02 -17.23 27.95
N GLU A 25 -47.46 -16.56 26.88
CA GLU A 25 -46.88 -15.36 26.25
C GLU A 25 -45.58 -15.53 25.46
N ALA A 26 -45.71 -15.46 24.14
CA ALA A 26 -44.68 -14.90 23.28
C ALA A 26 -45.20 -13.55 22.80
N ASP A 27 -44.57 -12.44 23.20
CA ASP A 27 -44.20 -11.39 22.26
C ASP A 27 -43.31 -10.36 22.96
N ASP A 28 -41.98 -10.50 22.84
CA ASP A 28 -41.15 -9.30 22.80
C ASP A 28 -40.64 -9.18 21.38
N ARG A 29 -41.33 -8.37 20.57
CA ARG A 29 -40.96 -8.08 19.18
C ARG A 29 -39.60 -7.40 19.05
N THR A 30 -38.95 -7.05 20.16
CA THR A 30 -37.55 -6.61 20.17
C THR A 30 -36.54 -7.77 20.19
N ALA A 31 -36.97 -9.00 20.46
CA ALA A 31 -36.12 -10.21 20.43
C ALA A 31 -35.62 -10.56 19.01
N GLY A 32 -36.24 -10.00 17.98
CA GLY A 32 -35.85 -10.14 16.58
C GLY A 32 -34.80 -9.12 16.11
N HIS A 33 -34.22 -8.30 16.99
CA HIS A 33 -33.14 -7.37 16.65
C HIS A 33 -31.78 -7.92 17.09
N PRO A 34 -31.07 -8.69 16.23
CA PRO A 34 -29.87 -9.43 16.64
C PRO A 34 -28.79 -8.49 17.19
N LEU A 35 -28.68 -7.28 16.63
CA LEU A 35 -27.69 -6.27 17.02
C LEU A 35 -27.78 -5.89 18.51
N ARG A 36 -29.00 -5.70 19.03
CA ARG A 36 -29.22 -5.33 20.44
C ARG A 36 -28.90 -6.51 21.37
N ARG A 37 -29.27 -7.71 20.95
CA ARG A 37 -29.01 -8.93 21.71
C ARG A 37 -27.52 -9.25 21.77
N PHE A 38 -26.82 -9.11 20.65
CA PHE A 38 -25.37 -9.24 20.63
C PHE A 38 -24.72 -8.19 21.55
N ALA A 39 -25.18 -6.93 21.52
CA ALA A 39 -24.71 -5.88 22.44
C ALA A 39 -24.89 -6.25 23.93
N GLU A 40 -26.04 -6.82 24.32
CA GLU A 40 -26.31 -7.29 25.69
C GLU A 40 -25.36 -8.42 26.13
N PHE A 41 -24.84 -9.20 25.20
CA PHE A 41 -23.81 -10.22 25.44
C PHE A 41 -22.38 -9.69 25.25
N GLY A 42 -22.19 -8.38 25.06
CA GLY A 42 -20.87 -7.76 24.80
C GLY A 42 -20.31 -8.05 23.41
N ILE A 43 -21.14 -8.57 22.51
CA ILE A 43 -20.83 -8.85 21.11
C ILE A 43 -21.43 -7.69 20.31
N LEU A 44 -20.76 -6.55 20.22
CA LEU A 44 -21.19 -5.55 19.26
C LEU A 44 -20.74 -6.03 17.88
N PRO A 45 -21.61 -6.09 16.86
CA PRO A 45 -21.12 -6.19 15.49
C PRO A 45 -20.20 -5.00 15.30
N GLY A 46 -18.93 -5.28 15.02
CA GLY A 46 -17.96 -4.27 14.65
C GLY A 46 -18.42 -3.65 13.34
N TYR A 47 -19.33 -2.67 13.42
CA TYR A 47 -19.42 -1.66 12.39
C TYR A 47 -18.00 -1.15 12.20
N GLU A 48 -17.50 -1.19 10.97
CA GLU A 48 -16.12 -0.97 10.53
C GLU A 48 -15.58 0.42 10.89
N PHE A 49 -15.43 0.68 12.19
CA PHE A 49 -14.57 1.75 12.66
C PHE A 49 -13.15 1.20 12.64
N PRO A 50 -12.18 1.88 11.99
CA PRO A 50 -10.80 1.43 11.97
C PRO A 50 -10.35 1.13 13.40
N ASN A 51 -9.77 -0.04 13.66
CA ASN A 51 -9.35 -0.44 15.01
C ASN A 51 -8.37 0.57 15.64
N GLU A 52 -7.59 1.24 14.80
CA GLU A 52 -6.64 2.27 15.16
C GLU A 52 -6.83 3.47 14.21
N PRO A 53 -7.87 4.30 14.37
CA PRO A 53 -8.16 5.38 13.43
C PRO A 53 -7.11 6.49 13.52
N CYS A 54 -6.96 7.27 12.44
CA CYS A 54 -6.34 8.57 12.50
C CYS A 54 -7.41 9.62 12.81
N THR A 55 -7.18 10.45 13.81
CA THR A 55 -8.15 11.42 14.34
C THR A 55 -7.65 12.84 14.17
N LEU A 56 -8.56 13.75 13.83
CA LEU A 56 -8.31 15.19 13.77
C LEU A 56 -9.27 15.93 14.69
N ARG A 57 -8.73 16.53 15.76
CA ARG A 57 -9.47 17.44 16.62
C ARG A 57 -9.44 18.85 16.05
N LEU A 58 -10.63 19.45 15.91
CA LEU A 58 -10.81 20.80 15.40
C LEU A 58 -10.90 21.79 16.56
N ARG A 59 -9.81 22.48 16.86
CA ARG A 59 -9.72 23.32 18.05
C ARG A 59 -10.64 24.54 17.98
N ASN A 60 -11.40 24.79 19.04
CA ASN A 60 -12.43 25.81 19.17
C ASN A 60 -13.62 25.64 18.21
N ASP A 61 -13.81 24.45 17.63
CA ASP A 61 -15.04 24.10 16.94
C ASP A 61 -16.18 23.86 17.97
N PRO A 62 -17.45 24.17 17.65
CA PRO A 62 -18.58 23.87 18.54
C PRO A 62 -18.73 22.38 18.89
N HIS A 63 -18.15 21.49 18.08
CA HIS A 63 -18.14 20.04 18.28
C HIS A 63 -16.71 19.51 18.40
N GLU A 64 -15.84 20.22 19.12
CA GLU A 64 -14.42 19.83 19.30
C GLU A 64 -14.26 18.44 19.93
N GLU A 65 -15.22 18.01 20.76
CA GLU A 65 -15.25 16.70 21.41
C GLU A 65 -15.52 15.52 20.46
N ASP A 66 -15.96 15.81 19.24
CA ASP A 66 -16.23 14.82 18.18
C ASP A 66 -15.13 14.95 17.10
N PRO A 67 -13.98 14.27 17.26
CA PRO A 67 -12.89 14.35 16.29
C PRO A 67 -13.25 13.64 14.99
N ILE A 68 -12.74 14.15 13.87
CA ILE A 68 -12.93 13.51 12.57
C ILE A 68 -11.98 12.33 12.46
N ALA A 69 -12.53 11.16 12.15
CA ALA A 69 -11.76 9.92 12.06
C ALA A 69 -11.68 9.40 10.62
N LEU A 70 -10.51 8.89 10.26
CA LEU A 70 -10.24 8.18 9.00
C LEU A 70 -9.41 6.92 9.28
N GLU A 71 -9.29 6.06 8.28
CA GLU A 71 -8.33 4.95 8.34
C GLU A 71 -6.89 5.47 8.51
N ARG A 72 -6.09 4.82 9.37
CA ARG A 72 -4.77 5.33 9.79
C ARG A 72 -3.87 5.70 8.62
N ARG A 73 -3.76 4.80 7.64
CA ARG A 73 -2.90 4.94 6.46
C ARG A 73 -3.20 6.19 5.63
N PHE A 74 -4.46 6.60 5.53
CA PHE A 74 -4.84 7.82 4.81
C PHE A 74 -4.61 9.05 5.68
N GLY A 75 -4.95 8.95 6.97
CA GLY A 75 -4.83 10.06 7.90
C GLY A 75 -3.39 10.52 8.14
N ILE A 76 -2.39 9.64 8.09
CA ILE A 76 -0.99 10.05 8.28
C ILE A 76 -0.46 10.98 7.18
N ALA A 77 -1.12 11.05 6.01
CA ALA A 77 -0.85 12.07 4.99
C ALA A 77 -1.87 13.21 5.02
N GLN A 78 -3.17 12.93 5.15
CA GLN A 78 -4.20 13.97 5.16
C GLN A 78 -4.10 14.91 6.36
N TYR A 79 -3.69 14.40 7.51
CA TYR A 79 -3.54 15.14 8.76
C TYR A 79 -2.08 15.39 9.12
N GLN A 80 -1.15 15.26 8.17
CA GLN A 80 0.25 15.61 8.42
C GLN A 80 0.38 17.10 8.79
N PRO A 81 1.48 17.50 9.45
CA PRO A 81 1.72 18.89 9.83
C PRO A 81 1.56 19.87 8.67
N ASN A 82 0.92 21.01 8.94
CA ASN A 82 0.62 22.07 7.97
C ASN A 82 -0.35 21.70 6.84
N ALA A 83 -0.93 20.50 6.84
CA ALA A 83 -1.97 20.16 5.87
C ALA A 83 -3.21 21.03 6.01
N SER A 84 -3.78 21.40 4.87
CA SER A 84 -5.10 22.01 4.73
C SER A 84 -6.18 20.93 4.77
N VAL A 85 -7.13 21.04 5.70
CA VAL A 85 -8.26 20.10 5.82
C VAL A 85 -9.56 20.87 5.69
N HIS A 86 -10.45 20.40 4.82
CA HIS A 86 -11.80 20.94 4.67
C HIS A 86 -12.79 20.08 5.44
N ALA A 87 -13.41 20.66 6.46
CA ALA A 87 -14.35 19.95 7.31
C ALA A 87 -15.37 20.89 7.96
N ARG A 88 -16.59 20.39 8.16
CA ARG A 88 -17.70 21.14 8.80
C ARG A 88 -17.91 22.53 8.17
N GLY A 89 -17.76 22.64 6.85
CA GLY A 89 -17.95 23.89 6.11
C GLY A 89 -16.81 24.93 6.23
N HIS A 90 -15.71 24.58 6.91
CA HIS A 90 -14.57 25.46 7.14
C HIS A 90 -13.26 24.85 6.65
N ARG A 91 -12.26 25.71 6.46
CA ARG A 91 -10.89 25.28 6.22
C ARG A 91 -10.12 25.32 7.54
N TRP A 92 -9.34 24.28 7.75
CA TRP A 92 -8.54 24.05 8.93
C TRP A 92 -7.09 23.79 8.51
N ARG A 93 -6.15 24.22 9.34
CA ARG A 93 -4.73 23.90 9.17
C ARG A 93 -4.26 23.06 10.34
N VAL A 94 -3.66 21.92 10.06
CA VAL A 94 -3.05 21.06 11.08
C VAL A 94 -1.84 21.76 11.69
N VAL A 95 -1.77 21.82 13.02
CA VAL A 95 -0.71 22.52 13.76
C VAL A 95 0.16 21.62 14.65
N GLY A 96 -0.13 20.32 14.65
CA GLY A 96 0.62 19.34 15.43
C GLY A 96 -0.23 18.14 15.84
N LEU A 97 0.24 17.44 16.86
CA LEU A 97 -0.37 16.27 17.46
C LEU A 97 -1.38 16.66 18.54
N ASP A 98 -2.43 15.86 18.65
CA ASP A 98 -3.35 15.93 19.76
C ASP A 98 -2.88 15.04 20.92
N ASN A 99 -2.25 15.63 21.93
CA ASN A 99 -1.77 14.89 23.11
C ASN A 99 -2.91 14.28 23.94
N ALA A 100 -4.16 14.72 23.76
CA ALA A 100 -5.32 14.11 24.41
C ALA A 100 -5.82 12.86 23.68
N SER A 101 -5.35 12.62 22.45
CA SER A 101 -5.79 11.46 21.67
C SER A 101 -5.17 10.19 22.23
N PRO A 102 -5.98 9.14 22.50
CA PRO A 102 -5.47 7.84 22.95
C PRO A 102 -4.69 7.10 21.86
N TRP A 103 -4.78 7.59 20.62
CA TRP A 103 -4.18 6.99 19.43
C TRP A 103 -2.75 7.42 19.17
N ASN A 104 -2.21 8.34 19.99
CA ASN A 104 -0.82 8.73 19.95
C ASN A 104 0.04 7.90 20.93
N PRO A 105 1.30 7.60 20.57
CA PRO A 105 2.24 6.94 21.47
C PRO A 105 2.41 7.71 22.78
N GLN A 106 2.46 6.99 23.90
CA GLN A 106 2.69 7.57 25.22
C GLN A 106 4.19 7.80 25.52
N SER A 107 5.05 7.14 24.76
CA SER A 107 6.50 7.24 24.87
C SER A 107 7.04 8.28 23.90
N PRO A 108 8.07 9.06 24.28
CA PRO A 108 8.75 9.95 23.35
C PRO A 108 9.69 9.23 22.39
N HIS A 109 9.92 7.92 22.58
CA HIS A 109 10.77 7.11 21.73
C HIS A 109 10.03 6.65 20.47
N PRO A 110 10.73 6.45 19.34
CA PRO A 110 10.12 5.92 18.13
C PRO A 110 9.56 4.52 18.35
N ASP A 111 8.35 4.28 17.84
CA ASP A 111 7.69 2.97 17.86
C ASP A 111 8.34 2.02 16.84
N TRP A 112 8.91 2.58 15.77
CA TRP A 112 9.56 1.82 14.71
C TRP A 112 10.87 2.49 14.30
N VAL A 113 11.99 1.85 14.59
CA VAL A 113 13.31 2.26 14.09
C VAL A 113 13.65 1.40 12.89
N TYR A 114 13.51 1.97 11.69
CA TYR A 114 13.64 1.24 10.44
C TYR A 114 14.90 1.62 9.66
N VAL A 115 15.24 0.78 8.70
CA VAL A 115 16.28 1.05 7.70
C VAL A 115 15.72 0.77 6.32
N ARG A 116 16.34 1.36 5.30
CA ARG A 116 16.02 1.09 3.89
C ARG A 116 16.98 0.07 3.31
N CYS A 117 16.47 -0.94 2.63
CA CYS A 117 17.32 -1.88 1.92
C CYS A 117 17.96 -1.23 0.69
N GLY A 118 19.29 -1.29 0.56
CA GLY A 118 19.99 -0.71 -0.59
C GLY A 118 19.75 -1.41 -1.93
N ASP A 119 19.24 -2.66 -1.93
CA ASP A 119 19.06 -3.44 -3.16
C ASP A 119 17.61 -3.51 -3.66
N CYS A 120 16.63 -3.26 -2.77
CA CYS A 120 15.22 -3.31 -3.16
C CYS A 120 14.39 -2.15 -2.61
N ASP A 121 14.89 -1.31 -1.71
CA ASP A 121 14.17 -0.18 -1.11
C ASP A 121 13.02 -0.55 -0.15
N LEU A 122 13.00 -1.78 0.37
CA LEU A 122 12.08 -2.13 1.45
C LEU A 122 12.54 -1.43 2.75
N CYS A 123 11.62 -0.71 3.41
CA CYS A 123 11.79 -0.26 4.78
C CYS A 123 11.45 -1.38 5.76
N TYR A 124 12.39 -1.73 6.64
CA TYR A 124 12.21 -2.80 7.64
C TYR A 124 13.00 -2.52 8.92
N ALA A 125 12.63 -3.17 10.03
CA ALA A 125 13.36 -3.07 11.29
C ALA A 125 14.47 -4.12 11.39
N VAL A 126 15.73 -3.70 11.56
CA VAL A 126 16.89 -4.61 11.71
C VAL A 126 16.78 -5.48 12.96
N GLN A 127 16.13 -4.97 14.01
CA GLN A 127 15.91 -5.74 15.24
C GLN A 127 14.97 -6.92 15.02
N GLN A 128 14.07 -6.83 14.03
CA GLN A 128 13.15 -7.91 13.65
C GLN A 128 13.78 -8.83 12.60
N HIS A 129 14.59 -8.29 11.69
CA HIS A 129 15.21 -9.04 10.60
C HIS A 129 16.72 -8.73 10.50
N GLY A 130 17.58 -9.75 10.64
CA GLY A 130 19.03 -9.60 10.45
C GLY A 130 19.48 -9.30 9.01
N TYR A 131 18.57 -9.33 8.05
CA TYR A 131 18.73 -9.01 6.63
C TYR A 131 17.37 -8.54 6.08
N CYS A 132 17.34 -7.93 4.89
CA CYS A 132 16.09 -7.53 4.25
C CYS A 132 15.17 -8.76 4.04
N PRO A 133 13.95 -8.77 4.57
CA PRO A 133 13.09 -9.95 4.51
C PRO A 133 12.62 -10.28 3.08
N ARG A 134 12.59 -9.30 2.17
CA ARG A 134 12.27 -9.48 0.75
C ARG A 134 13.43 -10.05 -0.07
N CYS A 135 14.52 -9.30 -0.21
CA CYS A 135 15.61 -9.67 -1.11
C CYS A 135 16.77 -10.43 -0.44
N ARG A 136 16.73 -10.59 0.90
CA ARG A 136 17.77 -11.21 1.74
C ARG A 136 19.11 -10.46 1.76
N SER A 137 19.19 -9.28 1.17
CA SER A 137 20.38 -8.42 1.22
C SER A 137 20.64 -7.90 2.64
N THR A 138 21.91 -7.71 2.97
CA THR A 138 22.37 -7.00 4.17
C THR A 138 22.81 -5.57 3.88
N THR A 139 22.70 -5.13 2.62
CA THR A 139 23.10 -3.77 2.20
C THR A 139 22.11 -2.74 2.74
N ILE A 140 22.62 -1.81 3.55
CA ILE A 140 21.89 -0.65 4.08
C ILE A 140 22.70 0.61 3.71
N PRO A 141 22.08 1.64 3.09
CA PRO A 141 22.74 2.92 2.83
C PRO A 141 23.40 3.48 4.08
N VAL A 142 24.61 4.04 3.94
CA VAL A 142 25.42 4.50 5.08
C VAL A 142 24.66 5.48 5.99
N ASN A 143 23.86 6.37 5.39
CA ASN A 143 23.07 7.36 6.12
C ASN A 143 21.96 6.75 6.98
N ASP A 144 21.49 5.54 6.61
CA ASP A 144 20.33 4.90 7.24
C ASP A 144 20.75 3.84 8.27
N GLN A 145 22.05 3.49 8.36
CA GLN A 145 22.58 2.46 9.25
C GLN A 145 22.34 2.73 10.75
N ARG A 146 22.14 4.00 11.12
CA ARG A 146 21.81 4.38 12.51
C ARG A 146 20.36 4.10 12.88
N GLY A 147 19.52 3.76 11.90
CA GLY A 147 18.08 3.63 12.05
C GLY A 147 17.38 4.98 11.93
N LEU A 148 16.29 5.00 11.17
CA LEU A 148 15.42 6.14 10.96
C LEU A 148 14.23 6.05 11.93
N PRO A 149 13.90 7.12 12.67
CA PRO A 149 12.84 7.09 13.66
C PRO A 149 11.46 7.28 13.02
N GLY A 150 10.60 6.27 13.15
CA GLY A 150 9.19 6.31 12.79
C GLY A 150 8.29 6.28 14.04
N HIS A 151 7.27 7.14 14.07
CA HIS A 151 6.28 7.21 15.14
C HIS A 151 4.87 6.89 14.64
N GLU A 152 4.12 6.12 15.43
CA GLU A 152 2.75 5.68 15.10
C GLU A 152 1.68 6.71 15.52
N PHE A 153 1.87 7.98 15.13
CA PHE A 153 0.90 9.03 15.47
C PHE A 153 -0.49 8.77 14.85
N GLY A 154 -1.53 8.91 15.66
CA GLY A 154 -2.93 8.71 15.29
C GLY A 154 -3.86 9.84 15.70
N GLY A 155 -3.35 10.88 16.36
CA GLY A 155 -4.13 12.02 16.81
C GLY A 155 -3.47 13.34 16.43
N PHE A 156 -4.19 14.15 15.69
CA PHE A 156 -3.75 15.44 15.19
C PHE A 156 -4.70 16.54 15.64
N ILE A 157 -4.20 17.76 15.70
CA ILE A 157 -5.00 18.94 16.04
C ILE A 157 -4.86 20.01 14.97
N ALA A 158 -5.99 20.60 14.58
CA ALA A 158 -6.04 21.70 13.64
C ALA A 158 -6.68 22.94 14.24
N ILE A 159 -6.33 24.10 13.69
CA ILE A 159 -6.97 25.38 13.98
C ILE A 159 -7.62 25.92 12.72
N ARG A 160 -8.68 26.71 12.90
CA ARG A 160 -9.40 27.32 11.79
C ARG A 160 -8.49 28.27 11.01
N ASP A 161 -8.49 28.13 9.68
CA ASP A 161 -7.67 28.90 8.75
C ASP A 161 -8.49 29.15 7.48
N ASP A 162 -9.37 30.15 7.51
CA ASP A 162 -10.23 30.53 6.38
C ASP A 162 -9.49 31.39 5.33
N THR A 163 -8.16 31.46 5.39
CA THR A 163 -7.36 32.17 4.39
C THR A 163 -7.65 31.55 3.01
N PRO A 164 -7.97 32.33 1.96
CA PRO A 164 -8.13 31.78 0.62
C PRO A 164 -6.78 31.21 0.15
N VAL A 165 -6.76 29.99 -0.38
CA VAL A 165 -5.56 29.49 -1.08
C VAL A 165 -5.41 30.32 -2.35
N LEU A 166 -4.41 31.19 -2.39
CA LEU A 166 -3.92 31.76 -3.63
C LEU A 166 -2.87 30.76 -4.13
N GLU A 167 -3.21 30.06 -5.23
CA GLU A 167 -2.39 29.11 -6.01
C GLU A 167 -2.69 27.59 -5.90
N GLU A 168 -2.40 26.92 -7.01
CA GLU A 168 -2.70 25.54 -7.38
C GLU A 168 -1.87 24.46 -6.64
N GLU A 169 -1.04 24.88 -5.68
CA GLU A 169 -0.01 24.06 -5.00
C GLU A 169 -0.56 22.97 -4.06
N ASP A 170 -1.85 22.98 -3.73
CA ASP A 170 -2.48 21.98 -2.85
C ASP A 170 -3.00 20.72 -3.58
N ARG A 171 -2.79 20.57 -4.91
CA ARG A 171 -3.17 19.36 -5.67
C ARG A 171 -2.06 18.30 -5.76
N TYR A 172 -1.16 18.21 -4.79
CA TYR A 172 -0.41 16.96 -4.67
C TYR A 172 -1.36 15.87 -4.19
N ALA A 173 -1.48 14.78 -4.94
CA ALA A 173 -2.22 13.62 -4.48
C ALA A 173 -1.55 13.15 -3.18
N LEU A 174 -2.18 13.39 -2.02
CA LEU A 174 -1.69 13.01 -0.69
C LEU A 174 -1.28 11.53 -0.61
N ALA A 175 -1.88 10.68 -1.46
CA ALA A 175 -1.51 9.29 -1.66
C ALA A 175 -0.06 9.08 -2.17
N ALA A 176 0.56 10.06 -2.81
CA ALA A 176 1.96 10.00 -3.26
C ALA A 176 2.98 10.16 -2.13
N LEU A 177 2.54 10.66 -0.96
CA LEU A 177 3.42 10.89 0.19
C LEU A 177 3.56 9.65 1.09
N VAL A 178 2.69 8.64 0.91
CA VAL A 178 2.68 7.42 1.72
C VAL A 178 3.18 6.25 0.88
N SER A 179 4.27 5.63 1.32
CA SER A 179 4.77 4.36 0.78
C SER A 179 4.21 3.18 1.57
N CYS A 180 4.04 2.04 0.90
CA CYS A 180 3.56 0.79 1.48
C CYS A 180 4.71 -0.22 1.53
N HIS A 181 4.97 -0.78 2.70
CA HIS A 181 6.06 -1.70 2.96
C HIS A 181 5.55 -2.97 3.64
N PRO A 182 5.16 -4.00 2.86
CA PRO A 182 4.87 -5.32 3.41
C PRO A 182 6.14 -5.93 4.04
N GLN A 183 6.03 -6.46 5.26
CA GLN A 183 7.20 -6.90 6.03
C GLN A 183 7.60 -8.37 5.79
N TRP A 184 6.84 -9.13 4.99
CA TRP A 184 7.14 -10.52 4.63
C TRP A 184 7.23 -11.46 5.85
N ASN A 185 6.64 -11.07 6.98
CA ASN A 185 6.64 -11.80 8.24
C ASN A 185 5.33 -12.60 8.49
N GLY A 186 4.37 -12.49 7.57
CA GLY A 186 3.10 -13.22 7.65
C GLY A 186 3.24 -14.71 7.36
N ARG A 187 2.29 -15.50 7.87
CA ARG A 187 2.24 -16.95 7.71
C ARG A 187 1.75 -17.30 6.31
N CYS A 188 2.57 -17.98 5.52
CA CYS A 188 2.17 -18.50 4.22
C CYS A 188 1.16 -19.65 4.38
N ILE A 189 -0.06 -19.48 3.88
CA ILE A 189 -1.14 -20.47 3.97
C ILE A 189 -1.17 -21.35 2.74
N HIS A 190 -1.12 -20.72 1.57
CA HIS A 190 -1.18 -21.42 0.29
C HIS A 190 -0.17 -20.86 -0.69
N ARG A 191 0.26 -21.74 -1.59
CA ARG A 191 1.11 -21.41 -2.71
C ARG A 191 0.49 -21.99 -3.96
N PHE A 192 0.52 -21.24 -5.04
CA PHE A 192 -0.12 -21.60 -6.29
C PHE A 192 0.87 -21.48 -7.43
N ARG A 193 0.78 -22.38 -8.41
CA ARG A 193 1.38 -22.21 -9.73
C ARG A 193 0.30 -21.72 -10.68
N LEU A 194 0.54 -20.58 -11.31
CA LEU A 194 -0.34 -20.01 -12.32
C LEU A 194 -0.05 -20.63 -13.70
N SER A 195 -0.99 -20.49 -14.63
CA SER A 195 -0.87 -20.99 -16.01
C SER A 195 0.31 -20.40 -16.78
N THR A 196 0.69 -19.15 -16.48
CA THR A 196 1.90 -18.49 -17.00
C THR A 196 3.18 -19.18 -16.54
N GLY A 197 3.12 -19.96 -15.46
CA GLY A 197 4.28 -20.52 -14.77
C GLY A 197 4.77 -19.68 -13.58
N TRP A 198 4.19 -18.51 -13.34
CA TRP A 198 4.45 -17.72 -12.13
C TRP A 198 3.95 -18.42 -10.87
N ASN A 199 4.56 -18.07 -9.75
CA ASN A 199 4.12 -18.53 -8.44
C ASN A 199 3.30 -17.43 -7.77
N ALA A 200 2.25 -17.82 -7.05
CA ALA A 200 1.52 -16.93 -6.16
C ALA A 200 1.61 -17.43 -4.71
N GLU A 201 1.77 -16.51 -3.76
CA GLU A 201 1.76 -16.82 -2.33
C GLU A 201 0.63 -16.08 -1.63
N LEU A 202 -0.20 -16.83 -0.90
CA LEU A 202 -1.21 -16.28 0.00
C LEU A 202 -0.68 -16.33 1.43
N ARG A 203 -0.68 -15.19 2.12
CA ARG A 203 -0.24 -15.05 3.51
C ARG A 203 -1.31 -14.40 4.35
N GLU A 204 -1.42 -14.85 5.59
CA GLU A 204 -2.25 -14.24 6.62
C GLU A 204 -1.38 -13.59 7.69
N GLU A 205 -2.00 -12.67 8.45
CA GLU A 205 -1.38 -11.97 9.58
C GLU A 205 -0.04 -11.32 9.22
N GLU A 206 0.08 -10.80 8.00
CA GLU A 206 1.29 -10.11 7.59
C GLU A 206 1.25 -8.65 8.03
N GLU A 207 2.37 -8.18 8.61
CA GLU A 207 2.51 -6.77 8.93
C GLU A 207 2.73 -5.94 7.67
N ILE A 208 1.85 -4.96 7.47
CA ILE A 208 1.98 -3.90 6.47
C ILE A 208 2.30 -2.60 7.19
N ARG A 209 3.39 -1.97 6.77
CA ARG A 209 3.82 -0.64 7.23
C ARG A 209 3.52 0.39 6.16
N TRP A 210 2.72 1.40 6.52
CA TRP A 210 2.63 2.63 5.73
C TRP A 210 3.54 3.67 6.33
N LEU A 211 4.22 4.42 5.49
CA LEU A 211 5.26 5.34 5.90
C LEU A 211 5.10 6.66 5.16
N ASN A 212 5.03 7.75 5.91
CA ASN A 212 5.11 9.11 5.41
C ASN A 212 6.43 9.71 5.90
N GLU A 213 7.36 9.93 4.97
CA GLU A 213 8.67 10.54 5.23
C GLU A 213 8.71 12.01 4.79
N TRP A 214 7.59 12.54 4.32
CA TRP A 214 7.49 13.82 3.62
C TRP A 214 8.30 13.86 2.30
N LYS A 215 8.11 14.93 1.52
CA LYS A 215 8.82 15.11 0.25
C LYS A 215 10.31 15.40 0.47
N PRO A 216 11.17 15.20 -0.54
CA PRO A 216 12.55 15.66 -0.49
C PRO A 216 12.60 17.17 -0.20
N ALA A 217 13.59 17.59 0.57
CA ALA A 217 13.82 19.01 0.83
C ALA A 217 14.07 19.78 -0.47
N SER A 218 13.52 20.99 -0.57
CA SER A 218 13.76 21.92 -1.66
C SER A 218 15.23 22.33 -1.75
N ALA A 219 15.65 22.85 -2.91
CA ALA A 219 17.02 23.33 -3.09
C ALA A 219 17.42 24.39 -2.04
N ALA A 220 16.50 25.31 -1.72
CA ALA A 220 16.71 26.33 -0.70
C ALA A 220 16.90 25.74 0.71
N GLU A 221 16.10 24.73 1.08
CA GLU A 221 16.23 24.04 2.38
C GLU A 221 17.54 23.25 2.48
N ARG A 222 17.99 22.65 1.37
CA ARG A 222 19.28 21.96 1.27
C ARG A 222 20.45 22.94 1.41
N GLU A 223 20.39 24.09 0.74
CA GLU A 223 21.40 25.15 0.85
C GLU A 223 21.46 25.75 2.26
N ALA A 224 20.32 25.86 2.94
CA ALA A 224 20.22 26.31 4.33
C ALA A 224 20.74 25.28 5.35
N GLY A 225 21.07 24.06 4.92
CA GLY A 225 21.59 23.01 5.81
C GLY A 225 20.57 22.50 6.83
N ALA A 226 19.27 22.63 6.56
CA ALA A 226 18.23 22.13 7.45
C ALA A 226 18.34 20.61 7.62
N PRO A 227 18.27 20.07 8.86
CA PRO A 227 18.30 18.62 9.07
C PRO A 227 17.16 17.90 8.36
N GLN A 228 17.49 16.80 7.72
CA GLN A 228 16.54 15.97 6.96
C GLN A 228 16.59 14.55 7.50
N LEU A 229 15.57 13.76 7.17
CA LEU A 229 15.51 12.38 7.59
C LEU A 229 16.58 11.56 6.86
N HIS A 230 16.63 11.73 5.53
CA HIS A 230 17.69 11.23 4.65
C HIS A 230 17.69 12.02 3.33
N GLU A 231 18.59 11.69 2.40
CA GLU A 231 18.83 12.43 1.14
C GLU A 231 17.57 12.70 0.28
N ASN A 232 16.58 11.80 0.39
CA ASN A 232 15.37 11.80 -0.42
C ASN A 232 14.11 12.14 0.39
N ALA A 233 14.22 12.46 1.68
CA ALA A 233 13.07 12.78 2.50
C ALA A 233 13.41 13.80 3.58
N HIS A 234 12.63 14.87 3.64
CA HIS A 234 12.82 15.92 4.64
C HIS A 234 12.40 15.46 6.04
N GLY A 235 11.37 14.62 6.17
CA GLY A 235 10.78 14.24 7.45
C GLY A 235 9.99 15.36 8.13
N PHE A 236 9.57 15.11 9.35
CA PHE A 236 8.77 16.02 10.17
C PHE A 236 9.53 16.48 11.42
N TYR A 237 9.24 17.70 11.88
CA TYR A 237 9.78 18.28 13.10
C TYR A 237 8.73 18.26 14.23
N LEU A 238 8.02 17.14 14.38
CA LEU A 238 7.03 16.99 15.44
C LEU A 238 7.71 16.65 16.77
N CYS A 239 7.27 17.30 17.85
CA CYS A 239 7.65 16.90 19.20
C CYS A 239 6.69 15.80 19.71
N PRO A 240 7.16 14.56 19.99
CA PRO A 240 6.31 13.50 20.53
C PRO A 240 5.78 13.79 21.94
N VAL A 241 6.44 14.68 22.69
CA VAL A 241 6.08 14.99 24.10
C VAL A 241 5.00 16.06 24.19
N CYS A 242 5.19 17.19 23.48
CA CYS A 242 4.26 18.32 23.57
C CYS A 242 3.36 18.47 22.35
N GLY A 243 3.55 17.65 21.32
CA GLY A 243 2.72 17.61 20.12
C GLY A 243 2.88 18.79 19.18
N ARG A 244 3.84 19.70 19.43
CA ARG A 244 4.05 20.86 18.56
C ARG A 244 4.79 20.49 17.28
N ASP A 245 4.37 21.10 16.18
CA ASP A 245 5.20 21.25 14.98
C ASP A 245 6.28 22.30 15.27
N LEU A 246 7.52 21.84 15.41
CA LEU A 246 8.67 22.65 15.77
C LEU A 246 9.28 23.31 14.54
N LYS A 247 10.05 24.37 14.76
CA LYS A 247 10.76 25.08 13.69
C LYS A 247 12.25 25.06 13.94
N MET A 248 13.01 24.97 12.86
CA MET A 248 14.42 25.34 12.90
C MET A 248 14.55 26.86 12.87
N PRO A 249 15.35 27.47 13.75
CA PRO A 249 15.68 28.89 13.66
C PRO A 249 16.40 29.15 12.35
N GLU A 250 15.93 30.12 11.57
CA GLU A 250 16.67 30.60 10.40
C GLU A 250 18.01 31.19 10.86
N ASP A 251 19.07 30.84 10.13
CA ASP A 251 20.42 31.27 10.44
C ASP A 251 20.50 32.81 10.45
N GLN A 252 20.92 33.41 11.56
CA GLN A 252 20.81 34.86 11.81
C GLN A 252 21.65 35.73 10.86
N ASN A 253 22.42 35.12 9.96
CA ASN A 253 23.34 35.77 9.04
C ASN A 253 22.69 36.38 7.78
N ALA A 254 21.41 36.09 7.50
CA ALA A 254 20.70 36.71 6.36
C ALA A 254 20.13 38.13 6.64
N SER A 255 20.15 38.60 7.90
CA SER A 255 19.48 39.84 8.32
C SER A 255 20.39 41.06 8.55
N GLN A 256 21.56 41.13 7.89
CA GLN A 256 22.40 42.34 7.87
C GLN A 256 22.15 43.26 6.66
N ARG A 257 20.94 43.29 6.09
CA ARG A 257 20.54 44.36 5.15
C ARG A 257 19.08 44.75 5.33
N GLY A 258 18.83 45.69 6.23
CA GLY A 258 17.52 46.35 6.35
C GLY A 258 17.16 46.66 7.80
N GLY A 259 17.65 47.79 8.31
CA GLY A 259 17.31 48.25 9.65
C GLY A 259 15.81 48.58 9.77
N ARG A 260 15.11 47.88 10.65
CA ARG A 260 13.95 48.39 11.39
C ARG A 260 13.79 47.64 12.72
N SER A 261 13.85 48.44 13.79
CA SER A 261 13.56 48.18 15.21
C SER A 261 13.26 46.73 15.63
N ARG A 262 14.24 46.06 16.27
CA ARG A 262 14.00 44.85 17.06
C ARG A 262 13.33 45.26 18.38
N SER A 263 12.02 45.02 18.51
CA SER A 263 11.40 44.88 19.83
C SER A 263 12.11 43.74 20.55
N ARG A 264 12.65 43.98 21.76
CA ARG A 264 13.20 42.95 22.65
C ARG A 264 12.21 41.78 22.74
N GLN A 265 12.51 40.68 22.06
CA GLN A 265 11.78 39.43 22.24
C GLN A 265 12.12 38.93 23.64
N THR A 266 11.11 38.91 24.50
CA THR A 266 11.14 38.37 25.85
C THR A 266 11.73 36.97 25.89
N GLU A 267 12.65 36.71 26.83
CA GLU A 267 13.33 35.45 27.17
C GLU A 267 12.40 34.25 27.51
N GLN A 268 11.10 34.36 27.29
CA GLN A 268 10.09 33.38 27.69
C GLN A 268 9.70 32.37 26.60
N ASN A 269 9.97 32.65 25.32
CA ASN A 269 9.60 31.75 24.23
C ASN A 269 10.74 30.79 23.89
N ASP A 270 10.40 29.52 23.76
CA ASP A 270 11.32 28.47 23.34
C ASP A 270 11.82 28.73 21.90
N PRO A 271 13.13 28.60 21.62
CA PRO A 271 13.69 28.92 20.31
C PRO A 271 13.20 28.03 19.17
N TYR A 272 12.69 26.83 19.47
CA TYR A 272 12.22 25.85 18.49
C TYR A 272 10.69 25.71 18.45
N GLY A 273 9.97 26.34 19.40
CA GLY A 273 8.50 26.35 19.44
C GLY A 273 7.85 25.34 20.39
N HIS A 274 8.60 24.76 21.33
CA HIS A 274 8.04 23.88 22.37
C HIS A 274 7.02 24.60 23.27
N THR A 275 6.11 23.84 23.89
CA THR A 275 5.25 24.37 24.94
C THR A 275 6.05 24.69 26.21
N ARG A 276 5.52 25.57 27.07
CA ARG A 276 6.19 26.00 28.31
C ARG A 276 6.47 24.85 29.28
N GLU A 277 5.62 23.82 29.26
CA GLU A 277 5.67 22.65 30.14
C GLU A 277 6.36 21.44 29.48
N CYS A 278 6.88 21.59 28.25
CA CYS A 278 7.54 20.51 27.55
C CYS A 278 8.86 20.13 28.22
N LEU A 279 9.06 18.83 28.47
CA LEU A 279 10.32 18.29 29.01
C LEU A 279 11.50 18.45 28.04
N GLN A 280 11.24 18.64 26.74
CA GLN A 280 12.24 18.85 25.70
C GLN A 280 12.46 20.33 25.36
N ARG A 281 11.97 21.26 26.19
CA ARG A 281 12.17 22.70 25.99
C ARG A 281 13.67 23.03 25.85
N GLY A 282 13.99 23.84 24.84
CA GLY A 282 15.34 24.26 24.48
C GLY A 282 16.09 23.25 23.60
N GLN A 283 15.55 22.06 23.37
CA GLN A 283 16.17 21.05 22.52
C GLN A 283 15.75 21.24 21.05
N PRO A 284 16.69 21.11 20.10
CA PRO A 284 16.38 21.18 18.68
C PRO A 284 15.43 20.04 18.27
N PRO A 285 14.60 20.23 17.23
CA PRO A 285 13.75 19.19 16.71
C PRO A 285 14.57 18.00 16.22
N GLN A 286 14.09 16.79 16.50
CA GLN A 286 14.57 15.57 15.86
C GLN A 286 13.72 15.31 14.62
N VAL A 287 14.36 14.93 13.54
CA VAL A 287 13.67 14.61 12.29
C VAL A 287 13.11 13.20 12.39
N LEU A 288 11.82 13.03 12.05
CA LEU A 288 11.13 11.75 12.13
C LEU A 288 10.22 11.51 10.93
N ALA A 289 9.83 10.24 10.75
CA ALA A 289 8.74 9.84 9.88
C ALA A 289 7.48 9.51 10.68
N ILE A 290 6.32 9.60 10.03
CA ILE A 290 5.04 9.14 10.59
C ILE A 290 4.72 7.79 9.95
N THR A 291 4.45 6.77 10.77
CA THR A 291 4.15 5.42 10.27
C THR A 291 2.80 4.93 10.79
N ALA A 292 2.20 4.01 10.04
CA ALA A 292 1.04 3.26 10.45
C ALA A 292 1.30 1.77 10.24
N ARG A 293 0.73 0.92 11.09
CA ARG A 293 0.85 -0.54 11.00
C ARG A 293 -0.53 -1.18 10.94
N LEU A 294 -0.66 -2.24 10.16
CA LEU A 294 -1.82 -3.12 10.15
C LEU A 294 -1.37 -4.55 9.89
N LEU A 295 -2.13 -5.52 10.41
CA LEU A 295 -2.02 -6.91 9.97
C LEU A 295 -3.03 -7.17 8.86
N ALA A 296 -2.57 -7.72 7.74
CA ALA A 296 -3.36 -7.94 6.55
C ALA A 296 -3.19 -9.35 5.97
N THR A 297 -4.17 -9.78 5.21
CA THR A 297 -4.00 -10.90 4.28
C THR A 297 -3.37 -10.35 3.00
N THR A 298 -2.40 -11.07 2.43
CA THR A 298 -1.75 -10.68 1.19
C THR A 298 -1.72 -11.82 0.19
N LEU A 299 -1.96 -11.48 -1.08
CA LEU A 299 -1.75 -12.37 -2.22
C LEU A 299 -0.68 -11.74 -3.09
N ARG A 300 0.43 -12.44 -3.29
CA ARG A 300 1.53 -11.94 -4.10
C ARG A 300 1.78 -12.81 -5.30
N LEU A 301 1.93 -12.17 -6.45
CA LEU A 301 2.48 -12.82 -7.64
C LEU A 301 3.98 -12.59 -7.69
N ILE A 302 4.75 -13.67 -7.67
CA ILE A 302 6.20 -13.67 -7.82
C ILE A 302 6.53 -13.84 -9.30
N VAL A 303 7.19 -12.84 -9.87
CA VAL A 303 7.54 -12.85 -11.30
C VAL A 303 9.05 -12.76 -11.51
N THR A 304 9.55 -13.60 -12.41
CA THR A 304 10.91 -13.52 -12.92
C THR A 304 10.89 -12.64 -14.15
N LEU A 305 11.63 -11.54 -14.12
CA LEU A 305 11.60 -10.50 -15.15
C LEU A 305 12.74 -10.70 -16.15
N PRO A 306 12.57 -10.24 -17.40
CA PRO A 306 13.64 -10.23 -18.39
C PRO A 306 14.88 -9.47 -17.91
N PRO A 307 16.10 -9.93 -18.24
CA PRO A 307 17.34 -9.35 -17.73
C PRO A 307 17.63 -7.93 -18.26
N ASP A 308 17.05 -7.60 -19.41
CA ASP A 308 17.16 -6.34 -20.14
C ASP A 308 16.10 -5.30 -19.75
N TRP A 309 15.13 -5.66 -18.91
CA TRP A 309 14.14 -4.70 -18.42
C TRP A 309 14.78 -3.66 -17.50
N GLU A 310 14.45 -2.41 -17.78
CA GLU A 310 14.70 -1.28 -16.90
C GLU A 310 13.52 -1.07 -15.93
N ALA A 311 13.71 -0.21 -14.92
CA ALA A 311 12.68 0.07 -13.94
C ALA A 311 11.38 0.62 -14.57
N GLU A 312 11.50 1.41 -15.65
CA GLU A 312 10.34 1.98 -16.34
C GLU A 312 9.51 0.91 -17.07
N ASP A 313 10.15 -0.09 -17.68
CA ASP A 313 9.46 -1.22 -18.33
C ASP A 313 8.64 -2.00 -17.32
N TYR A 314 9.27 -2.31 -16.17
CA TYR A 314 8.61 -2.99 -15.06
C TYR A 314 7.45 -2.17 -14.48
N GLN A 315 7.58 -0.84 -14.38
CA GLN A 315 6.48 0.02 -13.92
C GLN A 315 5.32 0.03 -14.90
N ARG A 316 5.58 0.18 -16.21
CA ARG A 316 4.55 0.16 -17.26
C ARG A 316 3.77 -1.15 -17.25
N TRP A 317 4.49 -2.28 -17.27
CA TRP A 317 3.88 -3.61 -17.22
C TRP A 317 3.18 -3.88 -15.88
N GLY A 318 3.89 -3.70 -14.77
CA GLY A 318 3.46 -4.10 -13.43
C GLY A 318 2.27 -3.30 -12.91
N TYR A 319 2.25 -1.97 -13.12
CA TYR A 319 1.08 -1.17 -12.75
C TYR A 319 -0.12 -1.50 -13.62
N SER A 320 0.08 -1.72 -14.93
CA SER A 320 -1.02 -2.06 -15.83
C SER A 320 -1.65 -3.40 -15.46
N LEU A 321 -0.83 -4.45 -15.30
CA LEU A 321 -1.30 -5.80 -14.95
C LEU A 321 -1.92 -5.82 -13.55
N GLY A 322 -1.26 -5.20 -12.57
CA GLY A 322 -1.73 -5.21 -11.18
C GLY A 322 -3.05 -4.46 -10.99
N TYR A 323 -3.21 -3.27 -11.59
CA TYR A 323 -4.50 -2.57 -11.53
C TYR A 323 -5.60 -3.27 -12.34
N ALA A 324 -5.28 -3.91 -13.46
CA ALA A 324 -6.24 -4.72 -14.22
C ALA A 324 -6.72 -5.91 -13.39
N LEU A 325 -5.82 -6.69 -12.80
CA LEU A 325 -6.15 -7.82 -11.92
C LEU A 325 -6.93 -7.39 -10.68
N ARG A 326 -6.54 -6.27 -10.03
CA ARG A 326 -7.31 -5.71 -8.91
C ARG A 326 -8.75 -5.41 -9.33
N THR A 327 -8.92 -4.85 -10.53
CA THR A 327 -10.24 -4.53 -11.09
C THR A 327 -11.02 -5.80 -11.42
N GLY A 328 -10.37 -6.82 -11.98
CA GLY A 328 -10.94 -8.16 -12.19
C GLY A 328 -11.44 -8.80 -10.88
N MET A 329 -10.65 -8.74 -9.79
CA MET A 329 -11.07 -9.23 -8.47
C MET A 329 -12.31 -8.49 -7.97
N ARG A 330 -12.31 -7.15 -8.13
CA ARG A 330 -13.43 -6.32 -7.69
C ARG A 330 -14.71 -6.63 -8.46
N HIS A 331 -14.64 -6.78 -9.77
CA HIS A 331 -15.82 -7.13 -10.57
C HIS A 331 -16.31 -8.55 -10.27
N LEU A 332 -15.39 -9.52 -10.20
CA LEU A 332 -15.74 -10.93 -9.98
C LEU A 332 -16.41 -11.15 -8.61
N PHE A 333 -15.95 -10.43 -7.58
CA PHE A 333 -16.46 -10.57 -6.21
C PHE A 333 -17.40 -9.44 -5.77
N MET A 334 -17.73 -8.52 -6.67
CA MET A 334 -18.60 -7.35 -6.43
C MET A 334 -18.13 -6.47 -5.27
N LEU A 335 -16.82 -6.18 -5.26
CA LEU A 335 -16.15 -5.39 -4.24
C LEU A 335 -16.19 -3.89 -4.54
N ASP A 336 -16.20 -3.08 -3.49
CA ASP A 336 -16.03 -1.64 -3.59
C ASP A 336 -14.55 -1.24 -3.83
N GLY A 337 -14.30 0.04 -4.09
CA GLY A 337 -13.00 0.60 -4.48
C GLY A 337 -11.86 0.45 -3.47
N SER A 338 -12.19 0.39 -2.18
CA SER A 338 -11.23 0.42 -1.06
C SER A 338 -10.99 -0.92 -0.37
N GLU A 339 -11.70 -2.00 -0.76
CA GLU A 339 -11.62 -3.28 -0.04
C GLU A 339 -10.31 -4.04 -0.31
N LEU A 340 -9.73 -3.88 -1.50
CA LEU A 340 -8.45 -4.49 -1.86
C LEU A 340 -7.47 -3.43 -2.36
N GLU A 341 -6.28 -3.39 -1.78
CA GLU A 341 -5.17 -2.60 -2.31
C GLU A 341 -4.29 -3.39 -3.25
N PHE A 342 -3.56 -2.64 -4.07
CA PHE A 342 -2.50 -3.15 -4.91
C PHE A 342 -1.24 -2.32 -4.72
N GLU A 343 -0.13 -3.01 -4.44
CA GLU A 343 1.21 -2.45 -4.37
C GLU A 343 2.11 -3.19 -5.37
N LEU A 344 2.79 -2.41 -6.22
CA LEU A 344 3.84 -2.92 -7.09
C LEU A 344 5.17 -2.82 -6.34
N GLU A 345 5.65 -3.94 -5.79
CA GLU A 345 6.92 -3.90 -5.08
C GLU A 345 8.08 -3.66 -6.06
N PRO A 346 9.08 -2.83 -5.70
CA PRO A 346 10.22 -2.54 -6.57
C PRO A 346 10.92 -3.81 -7.03
N MET A 347 11.38 -3.84 -8.28
CA MET A 347 12.17 -4.97 -8.77
C MET A 347 13.55 -5.01 -8.10
N TRP A 348 14.09 -6.21 -7.90
CA TRP A 348 15.43 -6.38 -7.34
C TRP A 348 16.18 -7.51 -8.02
N LYS A 349 17.50 -7.44 -7.95
CA LYS A 349 18.38 -8.41 -8.60
C LYS A 349 18.64 -9.59 -7.66
N ILE A 350 18.39 -10.79 -8.14
CA ILE A 350 18.83 -12.02 -7.49
C ILE A 350 20.13 -12.48 -8.15
N ARG A 351 21.11 -12.88 -7.33
CA ARG A 351 22.45 -13.31 -7.81
C ARG A 351 22.55 -14.82 -8.04
N GLU A 352 21.81 -15.61 -7.27
CA GLU A 352 21.85 -17.08 -7.30
C GLU A 352 20.45 -17.68 -7.47
N PRO A 353 20.28 -18.80 -8.20
CA PRO A 353 21.32 -19.61 -8.84
C PRO A 353 21.89 -19.02 -10.14
N ALA A 354 21.21 -18.03 -10.74
CA ALA A 354 21.70 -17.25 -11.88
C ALA A 354 21.25 -15.78 -11.73
N PRO A 355 22.02 -14.79 -12.19
CA PRO A 355 21.61 -13.39 -12.13
C PRO A 355 20.32 -13.12 -12.91
N HIS A 356 19.28 -12.65 -12.22
CA HIS A 356 18.00 -12.29 -12.84
C HIS A 356 17.28 -11.23 -12.03
N TRP A 357 16.30 -10.59 -12.64
CA TRP A 357 15.41 -9.64 -11.98
C TRP A 357 14.18 -10.35 -11.44
N LYS A 358 13.71 -9.93 -10.27
CA LYS A 358 12.40 -10.31 -9.74
C LYS A 358 11.53 -9.10 -9.51
N GLY A 359 10.24 -9.29 -9.71
CA GLY A 359 9.18 -8.34 -9.36
C GLY A 359 8.10 -9.01 -8.53
N MET A 360 7.25 -8.19 -7.92
CA MET A 360 6.11 -8.64 -7.11
C MET A 360 4.90 -7.75 -7.35
N LEU A 361 3.77 -8.38 -7.67
CA LEU A 361 2.46 -7.73 -7.64
C LEU A 361 1.76 -8.18 -6.36
N THR A 362 1.59 -7.26 -5.41
CA THR A 362 1.09 -7.57 -4.07
C THR A 362 -0.30 -6.98 -3.88
N PHE A 363 -1.29 -7.85 -3.72
CA PHE A 363 -2.65 -7.48 -3.35
C PHE A 363 -2.82 -7.61 -1.84
N ILE A 364 -3.45 -6.61 -1.22
CA ILE A 364 -3.55 -6.50 0.23
C ILE A 364 -5.02 -6.34 0.61
N ASP A 365 -5.47 -7.22 1.49
CA ASP A 365 -6.78 -7.17 2.12
C ASP A 365 -6.60 -6.66 3.56
N THR A 366 -7.06 -5.43 3.80
CA THR A 366 -6.93 -4.73 5.07
C THR A 366 -8.04 -5.08 6.06
N ALA A 367 -8.98 -5.95 5.70
CA ALA A 367 -10.02 -6.40 6.62
C ALA A 367 -9.41 -7.17 7.80
N VAL A 368 -9.90 -6.88 9.00
CA VAL A 368 -9.42 -7.51 10.23
C VAL A 368 -9.71 -9.01 10.19
N GLY A 369 -8.65 -9.82 10.20
CA GLY A 369 -8.76 -11.28 10.11
C GLY A 369 -8.95 -11.82 8.69
N GLY A 370 -8.89 -10.95 7.67
CA GLY A 370 -9.08 -11.32 6.25
C GLY A 370 -10.55 -11.44 5.87
N SER A 371 -10.91 -10.86 4.73
CA SER A 371 -12.27 -10.93 4.17
C SER A 371 -12.60 -12.28 3.52
N GLY A 372 -11.57 -13.08 3.18
CA GLY A 372 -11.71 -14.28 2.37
C GLY A 372 -11.63 -14.03 0.85
N PHE A 373 -11.55 -12.76 0.41
CA PHE A 373 -11.55 -12.45 -1.02
C PHE A 373 -10.23 -12.81 -1.71
N LEU A 374 -9.09 -12.64 -1.05
CA LEU A 374 -7.79 -13.01 -1.62
C LEU A 374 -7.60 -14.53 -1.70
N GLU A 375 -8.15 -15.28 -0.75
CA GLU A 375 -8.23 -16.75 -0.76
C GLU A 375 -8.99 -17.22 -2.00
N ARG A 376 -10.18 -16.64 -2.23
CA ARG A 376 -11.01 -16.93 -3.41
C ARG A 376 -10.34 -16.50 -4.70
N ALA A 377 -9.75 -15.30 -4.73
CA ALA A 377 -9.00 -14.79 -5.87
C ALA A 377 -7.87 -15.75 -6.25
N ALA A 378 -7.09 -16.21 -5.28
CA ALA A 378 -5.97 -17.11 -5.50
C ALA A 378 -6.41 -18.47 -6.06
N ALA A 379 -7.55 -19.02 -5.59
CA ALA A 379 -8.10 -20.27 -6.10
C ALA A 379 -8.75 -20.11 -7.50
N GLN A 380 -9.30 -18.94 -7.80
CA GLN A 380 -10.06 -18.66 -9.03
C GLN A 380 -9.34 -17.64 -9.93
N PHE A 381 -8.01 -17.58 -9.89
CA PHE A 381 -7.24 -16.50 -10.52
C PHE A 381 -7.43 -16.39 -12.03
N HIS A 382 -7.69 -17.51 -12.70
CA HIS A 382 -8.09 -17.55 -14.11
C HIS A 382 -9.39 -16.79 -14.41
N GLN A 383 -10.37 -16.85 -13.52
CA GLN A 383 -11.61 -16.08 -13.64
C GLN A 383 -11.38 -14.60 -13.36
N VAL A 384 -10.48 -14.29 -12.43
CA VAL A 384 -10.06 -12.89 -12.17
C VAL A 384 -9.43 -12.29 -13.43
N ALA A 385 -8.55 -13.02 -14.10
CA ALA A 385 -7.93 -12.58 -15.34
C ALA A 385 -8.95 -12.42 -16.48
N ALA A 386 -9.86 -13.40 -16.67
CA ALA A 386 -10.94 -13.29 -17.64
C ALA A 386 -11.83 -12.05 -17.39
N GLN A 387 -12.22 -11.82 -16.13
CA GLN A 387 -13.03 -10.67 -15.75
C GLN A 387 -12.29 -9.34 -15.96
N ALA A 388 -10.97 -9.32 -15.77
CA ALA A 388 -10.15 -8.16 -16.06
C ALA A 388 -10.12 -7.86 -17.57
N MET A 389 -9.95 -8.88 -18.43
CA MET A 389 -10.01 -8.71 -19.88
C MET A 389 -11.37 -8.17 -20.34
N ASP A 390 -12.46 -8.78 -19.86
CA ASP A 390 -13.83 -8.35 -20.19
C ASP A 390 -14.08 -6.88 -19.83
N HIS A 391 -13.47 -6.40 -18.74
CA HIS A 391 -13.58 -5.00 -18.32
C HIS A 391 -12.72 -4.05 -19.17
N LEU A 392 -11.57 -4.52 -19.64
CA LEU A 392 -10.68 -3.76 -20.52
C LEU A 392 -11.23 -3.64 -21.95
N ASP A 393 -12.00 -4.64 -22.41
CA ASP A 393 -12.60 -4.65 -23.75
C ASP A 393 -13.69 -3.59 -23.91
N HIS A 394 -13.33 -2.46 -24.54
CA HIS A 394 -14.29 -1.45 -24.93
C HIS A 394 -13.86 -0.60 -26.12
N VAL A 395 -14.87 -0.09 -26.83
CA VAL A 395 -14.68 0.85 -27.95
C VAL A 395 -13.97 2.14 -27.51
N ASP A 396 -13.23 2.73 -28.44
CA ASP A 396 -12.57 4.04 -28.34
C ASP A 396 -11.50 4.13 -27.23
N CYS A 397 -10.67 3.10 -27.06
CA CYS A 397 -9.56 3.10 -26.11
C CYS A 397 -8.32 2.38 -26.63
N GLU A 398 -7.24 3.14 -26.82
CA GLU A 398 -5.99 2.61 -27.38
C GLU A 398 -4.93 2.29 -26.31
N SER A 399 -5.05 2.81 -25.09
CA SER A 399 -4.00 2.70 -24.06
C SER A 399 -4.53 2.51 -22.64
N ALA A 400 -5.18 3.53 -22.07
CA ALA A 400 -5.84 3.48 -20.77
C ALA A 400 -6.76 4.70 -20.56
N CYS A 401 -7.97 4.47 -20.06
CA CYS A 401 -8.94 5.52 -19.74
C CYS A 401 -9.61 5.29 -18.38
N TYR A 402 -10.43 6.25 -17.92
CA TYR A 402 -11.14 6.16 -16.64
C TYR A 402 -12.24 5.09 -16.58
N ARG A 403 -12.67 4.56 -17.73
CA ARG A 403 -13.62 3.45 -17.80
C ARG A 403 -12.95 2.11 -17.56
N CYS A 404 -11.69 1.94 -17.97
CA CYS A 404 -10.97 0.67 -17.86
C CYS A 404 -9.97 0.66 -16.69
N LEU A 405 -8.84 1.37 -16.80
CA LEU A 405 -7.66 1.19 -15.96
C LEU A 405 -7.30 2.41 -15.09
N LYS A 406 -7.68 3.63 -15.52
CA LYS A 406 -7.43 4.86 -14.76
C LYS A 406 -8.50 5.07 -13.69
N SER A 407 -8.08 5.55 -12.53
CA SER A 407 -8.92 5.96 -11.42
C SER A 407 -8.27 7.14 -10.67
N TYR A 408 -9.02 7.80 -9.79
CA TYR A 408 -8.44 8.84 -8.94
C TYR A 408 -7.36 8.29 -8.01
N ASN A 409 -7.53 7.07 -7.50
CA ASN A 409 -6.58 6.46 -6.56
C ASN A 409 -5.22 6.12 -7.19
N ASN A 410 -5.18 5.85 -8.50
CA ASN A 410 -3.94 5.55 -9.22
C ASN A 410 -3.45 6.69 -10.12
N GLN A 411 -3.91 7.93 -9.89
CA GLN A 411 -3.54 9.11 -10.70
C GLN A 411 -2.03 9.28 -10.90
N ARG A 412 -1.24 9.03 -9.84
CA ARG A 412 0.23 9.11 -9.88
C ARG A 412 0.88 8.15 -10.90
N HIS A 413 0.18 7.08 -11.26
CA HIS A 413 0.68 6.03 -12.14
C HIS A 413 0.10 6.12 -13.56
N HIS A 414 -0.77 7.09 -13.86
CA HIS A 414 -1.47 7.18 -15.16
C HIS A 414 -0.54 7.20 -16.37
N GLN A 415 0.69 7.73 -16.21
CA GLN A 415 1.70 7.74 -17.27
C GLN A 415 2.19 6.34 -17.67
N HIS A 416 2.08 5.35 -16.76
CA HIS A 416 2.53 3.99 -16.96
C HIS A 416 1.43 3.05 -17.50
N LEU A 417 0.15 3.42 -17.34
CA LEU A 417 -0.98 2.53 -17.57
C LEU A 417 -1.25 2.32 -19.06
N GLN A 418 -1.12 1.07 -19.52
CA GLN A 418 -1.32 0.63 -20.90
C GLN A 418 -1.87 -0.80 -20.90
N TRP A 419 -3.16 -0.98 -21.18
CA TRP A 419 -3.80 -2.30 -21.15
C TRP A 419 -3.37 -3.24 -22.30
N PRO A 420 -3.03 -2.79 -23.53
CA PRO A 420 -2.63 -3.71 -24.59
C PRO A 420 -1.35 -4.50 -24.28
N LEU A 421 -0.43 -3.89 -23.51
CA LEU A 421 0.83 -4.48 -23.09
C LEU A 421 0.64 -5.76 -22.25
N ILE A 422 -0.47 -5.86 -21.53
CA ILE A 422 -0.72 -6.91 -20.53
C ILE A 422 -1.79 -7.91 -20.97
N LEU A 423 -2.31 -7.78 -22.20
CA LEU A 423 -3.25 -8.76 -22.76
C LEU A 423 -2.66 -10.17 -22.85
N PRO A 424 -1.44 -10.40 -23.37
CA PRO A 424 -0.91 -11.75 -23.46
C PRO A 424 -0.82 -12.42 -22.08
N ASP A 425 -0.45 -11.66 -21.05
CA ASP A 425 -0.42 -12.15 -19.68
C ASP A 425 -1.82 -12.50 -19.16
N LEU A 426 -2.82 -11.64 -19.37
CA LEU A 426 -4.19 -11.90 -18.94
C LEU A 426 -4.81 -13.10 -19.68
N GLU A 427 -4.58 -13.21 -20.98
CA GLU A 427 -5.01 -14.34 -21.80
C GLU A 427 -4.41 -15.63 -21.25
N HIS A 428 -3.09 -15.66 -21.05
CA HIS A 428 -2.40 -16.80 -20.45
C HIS A 428 -2.95 -17.14 -19.06
N LEU A 429 -3.10 -16.16 -18.18
CA LEU A 429 -3.67 -16.33 -16.84
C LEU A 429 -5.09 -16.92 -16.88
N SER A 430 -5.89 -16.56 -17.88
CA SER A 430 -7.28 -17.02 -18.00
C SER A 430 -7.43 -18.47 -18.48
N GLN A 431 -6.39 -19.07 -19.07
CA GLN A 431 -6.48 -20.39 -19.72
C GLN A 431 -6.81 -21.55 -18.77
N SER A 432 -6.32 -21.52 -17.53
CA SER A 432 -6.50 -22.66 -16.61
C SER A 432 -6.42 -22.25 -15.14
N ALA A 433 -7.13 -23.00 -14.30
CA ALA A 433 -7.15 -22.76 -12.87
C ALA A 433 -5.76 -22.94 -12.24
N PRO A 434 -5.41 -22.12 -11.22
CA PRO A 434 -4.18 -22.27 -10.47
C PRO A 434 -4.02 -23.65 -9.83
N VAL A 435 -2.80 -24.18 -9.84
CA VAL A 435 -2.47 -25.46 -9.19
C VAL A 435 -1.92 -25.19 -7.79
N THR A 436 -2.55 -25.75 -6.76
CA THR A 436 -2.08 -25.62 -5.37
C THR A 436 -0.81 -26.45 -5.15
N LEU A 437 0.19 -25.86 -4.47
CA LEU A 437 1.48 -26.48 -4.17
C LEU A 437 1.50 -26.94 -2.69
N GLU A 438 1.58 -28.25 -2.45
CA GLU A 438 1.40 -28.85 -1.11
C GLU A 438 2.66 -28.86 -0.22
N THR A 439 3.87 -28.66 -0.76
CA THR A 439 5.12 -28.78 0.01
C THR A 439 6.14 -27.69 -0.32
N GLU A 440 6.94 -27.22 0.65
CA GLU A 440 8.01 -26.23 0.41
C GLU A 440 8.99 -26.63 -0.71
N LYS A 441 9.26 -27.93 -0.90
CA LYS A 441 10.10 -28.44 -1.98
C LYS A 441 9.49 -28.25 -3.38
N SER A 442 8.16 -28.20 -3.49
CA SER A 442 7.45 -27.91 -4.76
C SER A 442 7.48 -26.42 -5.15
N VAL A 443 8.05 -25.58 -4.29
CA VAL A 443 8.08 -24.11 -4.38
C VAL A 443 9.51 -23.62 -4.65
N GLN A 444 10.38 -24.49 -5.16
CA GLN A 444 11.60 -23.95 -5.72
C GLN A 444 11.21 -23.14 -6.95
N ASP A 445 11.20 -21.82 -6.79
CA ASP A 445 11.00 -20.84 -7.84
C ASP A 445 12.24 -20.88 -8.73
N ASP A 446 12.31 -21.92 -9.56
CA ASP A 446 13.41 -22.16 -10.49
C ASP A 446 13.29 -21.13 -11.61
N PRO A 447 14.23 -20.17 -11.70
CA PRO A 447 14.18 -19.16 -12.75
C PRO A 447 14.56 -19.74 -14.12
N LYS A 448 15.17 -20.94 -14.18
CA LYS A 448 15.73 -21.48 -15.44
C LYS A 448 14.73 -21.53 -16.59
N PRO A 449 13.48 -22.01 -16.44
CA PRO A 449 12.54 -22.05 -17.56
C PRO A 449 12.24 -20.66 -18.12
N TRP A 450 12.21 -19.64 -17.27
CA TRP A 450 12.02 -18.24 -17.66
C TRP A 450 13.27 -17.68 -18.34
N LEU A 451 14.45 -17.92 -17.77
CA LEU A 451 15.71 -17.46 -18.35
C LEU A 451 16.00 -18.11 -19.71
N GLU A 452 15.67 -19.39 -19.88
CA GLU A 452 15.75 -20.08 -21.17
C GLU A 452 14.76 -19.51 -22.19
N ALA A 453 13.56 -19.14 -21.76
CA ALA A 453 12.56 -18.50 -22.62
C ALA A 453 13.07 -17.14 -23.12
N TYR A 454 13.53 -16.27 -22.21
CA TYR A 454 14.08 -14.97 -22.58
C TYR A 454 15.32 -15.10 -23.47
N ALA A 455 16.21 -16.06 -23.19
CA ALA A 455 17.37 -16.32 -24.04
C ALA A 455 16.98 -16.80 -25.46
N ALA A 456 15.84 -17.46 -25.61
CA ALA A 456 15.28 -17.84 -26.90
C ALA A 456 14.49 -16.71 -27.59
N GLY A 457 14.34 -15.54 -26.95
CA GLY A 457 13.62 -14.38 -27.47
C GLY A 457 12.10 -14.56 -27.46
N VAL A 458 11.57 -15.28 -26.47
CA VAL A 458 10.13 -15.45 -26.23
C VAL A 458 9.78 -15.00 -24.80
N SER A 459 8.54 -14.62 -24.56
CA SER A 459 8.12 -13.97 -23.30
C SER A 459 7.73 -14.94 -22.19
N SER A 460 7.56 -16.24 -22.48
CA SER A 460 7.15 -17.22 -21.47
C SER A 460 7.74 -18.63 -21.67
N PRO A 461 7.84 -19.44 -20.60
CA PRO A 461 8.24 -20.84 -20.70
C PRO A 461 7.29 -21.69 -21.55
N LEU A 462 6.02 -21.27 -21.69
CA LEU A 462 5.05 -21.95 -22.53
C LEU A 462 5.34 -21.69 -24.02
N GLU A 463 5.59 -20.43 -24.38
CA GLU A 463 6.03 -20.07 -25.74
C GLU A 463 7.33 -20.79 -26.12
N LEU A 464 8.28 -20.93 -25.18
CA LEU A 464 9.50 -21.69 -25.44
C LEU A 464 9.18 -23.14 -25.83
N LYS A 465 8.23 -23.79 -25.16
CA LYS A 465 7.81 -25.15 -25.53
C LYS A 465 7.21 -25.18 -26.93
N PHE A 466 6.41 -24.17 -27.32
CA PHE A 466 5.87 -24.05 -28.67
C PHE A 466 6.96 -23.82 -29.72
N LEU A 467 7.92 -22.92 -29.45
CA LEU A 467 9.07 -22.68 -30.31
C LEU A 467 9.85 -23.96 -30.59
N ARG A 468 10.10 -24.79 -29.56
CA ARG A 468 10.74 -26.10 -29.74
C ARG A 468 9.94 -27.06 -30.61
N GLN A 469 8.61 -26.99 -30.58
CA GLN A 469 7.77 -27.76 -31.50
C GLN A 469 7.91 -27.24 -32.93
N PHE A 470 7.85 -25.93 -33.16
CA PHE A 470 8.06 -25.37 -34.51
C PHE A 470 9.41 -25.76 -35.10
N GLU A 471 10.48 -25.66 -34.30
CA GLU A 471 11.83 -26.10 -34.68
C GLU A 471 11.86 -27.60 -35.03
N GLN A 472 11.21 -28.44 -34.22
CA GLN A 472 11.13 -29.89 -34.46
C GLN A 472 10.42 -30.23 -35.77
N TYR A 473 9.36 -29.50 -36.12
CA TYR A 473 8.59 -29.70 -37.35
C TYR A 473 9.13 -28.91 -38.56
N GLY A 474 10.23 -28.16 -38.39
CA GLY A 474 10.84 -27.39 -39.47
C GLY A 474 9.99 -26.20 -39.96
N LEU A 475 9.15 -25.64 -39.08
CA LEU A 475 8.31 -24.49 -39.38
C LEU A 475 9.05 -23.19 -38.99
N PRO A 476 9.50 -22.36 -39.96
CA PRO A 476 10.12 -21.09 -39.65
C PRO A 476 9.07 -20.10 -39.13
N VAL A 477 9.39 -19.42 -38.03
CA VAL A 477 8.53 -18.44 -37.38
C VAL A 477 9.31 -17.18 -37.01
N ASP A 478 8.71 -16.02 -37.22
CA ASP A 478 9.12 -14.78 -36.57
C ASP A 478 8.48 -14.73 -35.18
N LYS A 479 9.21 -14.16 -34.20
CA LYS A 479 8.81 -14.11 -32.79
C LYS A 479 8.44 -12.69 -32.39
N GLN A 480 7.49 -12.53 -31.49
CA GLN A 480 7.17 -11.25 -30.85
C GLN A 480 6.88 -10.13 -31.88
N VAL A 481 5.98 -10.43 -32.83
CA VAL A 481 5.70 -9.56 -33.98
C VAL A 481 4.62 -8.56 -33.61
N PRO A 482 4.88 -7.24 -33.65
CA PRO A 482 3.85 -6.24 -33.36
C PRO A 482 2.73 -6.29 -34.40
N VAL A 483 1.48 -6.26 -33.93
CA VAL A 483 0.28 -6.26 -34.76
C VAL A 483 -0.39 -4.90 -34.66
N ALA A 484 -0.56 -4.22 -35.78
CA ALA A 484 -1.29 -2.96 -35.90
C ALA A 484 -2.54 -3.16 -36.77
N ALA A 485 -3.58 -2.34 -36.55
CA ALA A 485 -4.80 -2.39 -37.36
C ALA A 485 -4.50 -2.02 -38.82
N ASN A 486 -3.68 -0.98 -39.05
CA ASN A 486 -3.19 -0.59 -40.36
C ASN A 486 -1.66 -0.47 -40.39
N ALA A 487 -1.08 -0.60 -41.58
CA ALA A 487 0.36 -0.46 -41.79
C ALA A 487 0.84 0.96 -41.41
N GLY A 488 1.76 1.05 -40.44
CA GLY A 488 2.34 2.32 -39.98
C GLY A 488 1.66 2.94 -38.75
N GLU A 489 0.60 2.32 -38.22
CA GLU A 489 -0.02 2.72 -36.96
C GLU A 489 0.69 2.10 -35.75
N HIS A 490 0.37 2.61 -34.55
CA HIS A 490 0.87 2.04 -33.31
C HIS A 490 0.39 0.59 -33.13
N PRO A 491 1.25 -0.34 -32.67
CA PRO A 491 0.83 -1.71 -32.40
C PRO A 491 -0.28 -1.74 -31.35
N ILE A 492 -1.34 -2.49 -31.64
CA ILE A 492 -2.48 -2.73 -30.73
C ILE A 492 -2.32 -4.05 -29.96
N SER A 493 -1.43 -4.92 -30.40
CA SER A 493 -1.07 -6.18 -29.73
C SER A 493 0.29 -6.66 -30.26
N VAL A 494 0.82 -7.73 -29.67
CA VAL A 494 2.02 -8.43 -30.12
C VAL A 494 1.64 -9.89 -30.32
N ALA A 495 1.88 -10.42 -31.52
CA ALA A 495 1.72 -11.84 -31.80
C ALA A 495 2.97 -12.60 -31.36
N ASP A 496 2.78 -13.67 -30.59
CA ASP A 496 3.90 -14.50 -30.11
C ASP A 496 4.73 -15.08 -31.27
N PHE A 497 4.05 -15.60 -32.29
CA PHE A 497 4.65 -16.22 -33.47
C PHE A 497 3.90 -15.89 -34.76
N VAL A 498 4.64 -15.62 -35.84
CA VAL A 498 4.12 -15.52 -37.21
C VAL A 498 4.85 -16.54 -38.08
N VAL A 499 4.10 -17.44 -38.73
CA VAL A 499 4.69 -18.44 -39.64
C VAL A 499 5.19 -17.75 -40.90
N VAL A 500 6.47 -17.92 -41.21
CA VAL A 500 7.10 -17.35 -42.39
C VAL A 500 6.96 -18.35 -43.54
N TYR A 501 6.11 -18.06 -44.52
CA TYR A 501 6.10 -18.87 -45.73
C TYR A 501 7.33 -18.51 -46.58
N LEU A 502 8.24 -19.47 -46.76
CA LEU A 502 9.24 -19.40 -47.82
C LEU A 502 8.48 -19.50 -49.15
N ILE A 503 8.33 -18.36 -49.83
CA ILE A 503 7.86 -18.31 -51.22
C ILE A 503 8.98 -18.79 -52.14
#